data_AF-A0A126QRH1-F1
#
_entry.id   AF-A0A126QRH1-F1
#
_cell.length_a   1.000
_cell.length_b   1.000
_cell.length_c   1.000
_cell.angle_alpha   90.00
_cell.angle_beta   90.00
_cell.angle_gamma   90.00
#
_symmetry.space_group_name_H-M   'P 1'
#
loop_
_entity.id
_entity.type
_entity.pdbx_description
1 polymer ?
#
loop_
_entity_poly.entity_id
_entity_poly.type
_entity_poly.pdbx_seq_one_letter_code
_entity_poly.pdbx_strand_id
1 'polypeptide(L)'
;MEERQRRLSHNQFGSLRLVVDMHDNVIKEIVYDPFGGIIEDTSPGFRIPLGFAGGLHERDLGFVRFGWRDYDVKTGRWAAPDPIGEKGGDPDWLGIVWMTR
;
A
#
# COMPACT_ATOMS: atom_id res chain seq x y z
N MET A 1 1.67 -25.55 18.47
CA MET A 1 1.58 -24.47 17.47
C MET A 1 2.96 -23.85 17.40
N GLU A 2 3.65 -23.98 16.27
CA GLU A 2 4.97 -23.38 16.10
C GLU A 2 4.79 -21.90 15.72
N GLU A 3 5.43 -21.01 16.46
CA GLU A 3 5.37 -19.56 16.21
C GLU A 3 6.18 -19.23 14.96
N ARG A 4 5.51 -18.73 13.91
CA ARG A 4 6.19 -18.31 12.67
C ARG A 4 6.42 -16.81 12.69
N GLN A 5 7.64 -16.42 13.06
CA GLN A 5 8.05 -15.03 13.00
C GLN A 5 8.54 -14.65 11.60
N ARG A 6 8.23 -13.42 11.16
CA ARG A 6 8.59 -12.87 9.85
C ARG A 6 8.98 -11.42 10.00
N ARG A 7 9.96 -10.97 9.22
CA ARG A 7 10.37 -9.56 9.16
C ARG A 7 9.83 -8.91 7.90
N LEU A 8 9.27 -7.72 8.06
CA LEU A 8 8.69 -6.90 6.99
C LEU A 8 9.56 -5.67 6.77
N SER A 9 10.02 -5.47 5.53
CA SER A 9 10.82 -4.31 5.15
C SER A 9 10.00 -3.36 4.27
N HIS A 10 10.09 -2.07 4.57
CA HIS A 10 9.33 -1.02 3.90
C HIS A 10 10.27 0.01 3.29
N ASN A 11 9.82 0.71 2.24
CA ASN A 11 10.54 1.88 1.72
C ASN A 11 10.23 3.15 2.55
N GLN A 12 10.80 4.29 2.16
CA GLN A 12 10.62 5.57 2.87
C GLN A 12 9.15 6.06 2.92
N PHE A 13 8.29 5.54 2.06
CA PHE A 13 6.86 5.88 2.03
C PHE A 13 6.01 4.89 2.84
N GLY A 14 6.63 3.87 3.46
CA GLY A 14 5.93 2.82 4.20
C GLY A 14 5.38 1.69 3.33
N SER A 15 5.68 1.65 2.03
CA SER A 15 5.25 0.54 1.17
C SER A 15 6.03 -0.73 1.49
N LEU A 16 5.34 -1.84 1.74
CA LEU A 16 5.94 -3.15 1.99
C LEU A 16 6.68 -3.67 0.74
N ARG A 17 8.00 -3.84 0.82
CA ARG A 17 8.81 -4.31 -0.33
C ARG A 17 9.25 -5.75 -0.19
N LEU A 18 9.58 -6.19 1.02
CA LEU A 18 10.21 -7.48 1.24
C LEU A 18 9.69 -8.15 2.51
N VAL A 19 9.49 -9.46 2.41
CA VAL A 19 9.10 -10.34 3.51
C VAL A 19 10.13 -11.46 3.59
N VAL A 20 10.76 -11.59 4.74
CA VAL A 20 11.76 -12.63 5.00
C VAL A 20 11.41 -13.47 6.21
N ASP A 21 11.90 -14.70 6.24
CA ASP A 21 11.84 -15.56 7.42
C ASP A 21 12.90 -15.16 8.47
N MET A 22 13.04 -15.97 9.51
CA MET A 22 14.01 -15.76 10.60
C MET A 22 15.46 -16.00 10.19
N HIS A 23 15.70 -16.62 9.04
CA HIS A 23 17.02 -16.91 8.48
C HIS A 23 17.35 -16.01 7.29
N ASP A 24 16.61 -14.92 7.12
CA ASP A 24 16.73 -13.96 6.01
C ASP A 24 16.46 -14.54 4.62
N ASN A 25 15.79 -15.69 4.53
CA ASN A 25 15.32 -16.21 3.24
C ASN A 25 14.14 -15.35 2.75
N VAL A 26 14.18 -14.95 1.48
CA VAL A 26 13.10 -14.20 0.85
C VAL A 26 11.87 -15.10 0.68
N ILE A 27 10.79 -14.73 1.35
CA ILE A 27 9.48 -15.37 1.20
C ILE A 27 8.69 -14.68 0.08
N LYS A 28 8.78 -13.35 0.02
CA LYS A 28 8.01 -12.52 -0.90
C LYS A 28 8.70 -11.18 -1.11
N GLU A 29 8.73 -10.74 -2.36
CA GLU A 29 9.14 -9.41 -2.78
C GLU A 29 8.02 -8.78 -3.62
N ILE A 30 7.78 -7.49 -3.43
CA ILE A 30 6.75 -6.74 -4.14
C ILE A 30 7.36 -5.47 -4.75
N VAL A 31 7.18 -5.32 -6.06
CA VAL A 31 7.53 -4.11 -6.79
C VAL A 31 6.24 -3.35 -7.10
N TYR A 32 6.13 -2.13 -6.59
CA TYR A 32 5.04 -1.22 -6.91
C TYR A 32 5.47 -0.18 -7.95
N ASP A 33 4.53 0.22 -8.79
CA ASP A 33 4.57 1.49 -9.51
C ASP A 33 4.39 2.69 -8.55
N PRO A 34 4.55 3.94 -9.04
CA PRO A 34 4.40 5.14 -8.21
C PRO A 34 3.02 5.31 -7.55
N PHE A 35 1.97 4.72 -8.12
CA PHE A 35 0.58 4.85 -7.68
C PHE A 35 0.08 3.63 -6.89
N GLY A 36 0.95 2.66 -6.60
CA GLY A 36 0.63 1.48 -5.79
C GLY A 36 0.18 0.26 -6.58
N GLY A 37 0.22 0.30 -7.91
CA GLY A 37 0.00 -0.86 -8.77
C GLY A 37 1.14 -1.85 -8.60
N ILE A 38 0.82 -3.14 -8.49
CA ILE A 38 1.84 -4.20 -8.36
C ILE A 38 2.39 -4.51 -9.75
N ILE A 39 3.65 -4.17 -9.98
CA ILE A 39 4.43 -4.53 -11.17
C ILE A 39 4.90 -5.98 -11.06
N GLU A 40 5.40 -6.37 -9.89
CA GLU A 40 5.91 -7.71 -9.63
C GLU A 40 5.54 -8.16 -8.21
N ASP A 41 5.17 -9.44 -8.09
CA ASP A 41 4.97 -10.12 -6.81
C ASP A 41 5.46 -11.56 -6.93
N THR A 42 6.51 -11.89 -6.20
CA THR A 42 7.17 -13.21 -6.30
C THR A 42 6.37 -14.33 -5.64
N SER A 43 5.36 -14.02 -4.82
CA SER A 43 4.54 -15.02 -4.12
C SER A 43 3.08 -14.55 -3.93
N PRO A 44 2.27 -14.44 -5.01
CA PRO A 44 0.92 -13.86 -4.94
C PRO A 44 -0.05 -14.62 -4.03
N GLY A 45 0.14 -15.94 -3.88
CA GLY A 45 -0.66 -16.78 -2.99
C GLY A 45 -0.42 -16.51 -1.51
N PHE A 46 0.74 -15.94 -1.15
CA PHE A 46 1.03 -15.49 0.20
C PHE A 46 0.49 -14.07 0.41
N ARG A 47 -0.74 -13.99 0.97
CA ARG A 47 -1.42 -12.72 1.21
C ARG A 47 -0.98 -12.08 2.54
N ILE A 48 -0.61 -10.82 2.47
CA ILE A 48 -0.39 -9.94 3.62
C ILE A 48 -1.26 -8.70 3.40
N PRO A 49 -2.05 -8.27 4.40
CA PRO A 49 -2.94 -7.13 4.24
C PRO A 49 -2.18 -5.80 4.10
N LEU A 50 -1.00 -5.66 4.71
CA LEU A 50 -0.16 -4.47 4.58
C LEU A 50 0.47 -4.41 3.18
N GLY A 51 0.38 -3.25 2.53
CA GLY A 51 0.89 -3.05 1.17
C GLY A 51 1.44 -1.66 0.92
N PHE A 52 0.89 -0.98 -0.08
CA PHE A 52 1.35 0.33 -0.54
C PHE A 52 1.14 1.42 0.51
N ALA A 53 2.19 2.21 0.77
CA ALA A 53 2.24 3.29 1.77
C ALA A 53 1.71 2.91 3.16
N GLY A 54 1.84 1.64 3.55
CA GLY A 54 1.34 1.11 4.82
C GLY A 54 -0.18 0.88 4.88
N GLY A 55 -0.90 1.11 3.78
CA GLY A 55 -2.34 0.87 3.69
C GLY A 55 -2.70 -0.60 3.57
N LEU A 56 -3.97 -0.91 3.82
CA LEU A 56 -4.51 -2.26 3.69
C LEU A 56 -4.90 -2.52 2.24
N HIS A 57 -4.15 -3.40 1.56
CA HIS A 57 -4.30 -3.61 0.13
C HIS A 57 -5.35 -4.69 -0.18
N GLU A 58 -6.44 -4.29 -0.80
CA GLU A 58 -7.45 -5.17 -1.37
C GLU A 58 -7.18 -5.38 -2.87
N ARG A 59 -6.30 -6.35 -3.15
CA ARG A 59 -5.72 -6.57 -4.48
C ARG A 59 -6.75 -6.98 -5.53
N ASP A 60 -7.77 -7.73 -5.12
CA ASP A 60 -8.77 -8.25 -6.05
C ASP A 60 -9.66 -7.12 -6.59
N LEU A 61 -9.81 -6.03 -5.82
CA LEU A 61 -10.58 -4.85 -6.22
C LEU A 61 -9.70 -3.70 -6.73
N GLY A 62 -8.40 -3.70 -6.41
CA GLY A 62 -7.48 -2.62 -6.77
C GLY A 62 -7.61 -1.40 -5.86
N PHE A 63 -8.03 -1.60 -4.60
CA PHE A 63 -8.12 -0.53 -3.60
C PHE A 63 -7.07 -0.70 -2.51
N VAL A 64 -6.61 0.42 -1.97
CA VAL A 64 -5.83 0.48 -0.73
C VAL A 64 -6.60 1.28 0.30
N ARG A 65 -6.93 0.67 1.43
CA ARG A 65 -7.66 1.33 2.50
C ARG A 65 -6.72 2.08 3.42
N PHE A 66 -6.98 3.39 3.57
CA PHE A 66 -6.30 4.28 4.50
C PHE A 66 -7.30 4.86 5.49
N GLY A 67 -7.68 4.06 6.50
CA GLY A 67 -8.56 4.46 7.59
C GLY A 67 -9.93 4.95 7.11
N TRP A 68 -10.03 6.26 6.83
CA TRP A 68 -11.23 6.99 6.45
C TRP A 68 -11.53 7.01 4.96
N ARG A 69 -10.54 6.71 4.10
CA ARG A 69 -10.71 6.71 2.64
C ARG A 69 -10.10 5.46 2.01
N ASP A 70 -10.78 4.96 0.99
CA ASP A 70 -10.24 3.97 0.07
C ASP A 70 -9.57 4.71 -1.09
N TYR A 71 -8.36 4.28 -1.44
CA TYR A 71 -7.58 4.81 -2.56
C TYR A 71 -7.66 3.82 -3.73
N ASP A 72 -8.08 4.30 -4.89
CA ASP A 72 -8.14 3.52 -6.13
C ASP A 72 -6.79 3.57 -6.83
N VAL A 73 -6.13 2.41 -6.86
CA VAL A 73 -4.81 2.24 -7.47
C VAL A 73 -4.86 2.44 -8.98
N LYS A 74 -5.98 2.11 -9.64
CA LYS A 74 -6.09 2.20 -11.10
C LYS A 74 -6.18 3.65 -11.57
N THR A 75 -6.86 4.49 -10.80
CA THR A 75 -7.03 5.92 -11.15
C THR A 75 -6.02 6.82 -10.46
N GLY A 76 -5.31 6.31 -9.44
CA GLY A 76 -4.34 7.09 -8.67
C GLY A 76 -5.01 8.14 -7.78
N ARG A 77 -6.25 7.90 -7.33
CA ARG A 77 -7.10 8.89 -6.64
C ARG A 77 -7.81 8.29 -5.43
N TRP A 78 -8.25 9.15 -4.53
CA TRP A 78 -9.19 8.75 -3.49
C TRP A 78 -10.56 8.40 -4.09
N ALA A 79 -11.19 7.35 -3.59
CA ALA A 79 -12.54 6.94 -3.98
C ALA A 79 -13.64 7.83 -3.36
N ALA A 80 -13.27 8.69 -2.41
CA ALA A 80 -14.16 9.66 -1.78
C ALA A 80 -13.43 11.00 -1.56
N PRO A 81 -14.13 12.14 -1.67
CA PRO A 81 -13.57 13.45 -1.34
C PRO A 81 -13.06 13.51 0.10
N ASP A 82 -12.05 14.35 0.34
CA ASP A 82 -11.57 14.63 1.69
C ASP A 82 -12.72 15.11 2.61
N PRO A 83 -12.99 14.42 3.74
CA PRO A 83 -14.04 14.81 4.68
C PRO A 83 -13.83 16.20 5.30
N ILE A 84 -12.59 16.71 5.31
CA ILE A 84 -12.23 18.03 5.82
C ILE A 84 -12.56 19.13 4.79
N GLY A 85 -12.73 18.78 3.51
CA GLY A 85 -13.05 19.69 2.41
C GLY A 85 -11.98 20.76 2.21
N GLU A 86 -12.39 22.00 1.91
CA GLU A 86 -11.48 23.13 1.67
C GLU A 86 -10.48 23.40 2.81
N LYS A 87 -10.85 23.03 4.04
CA LYS A 87 -9.98 23.20 5.21
C LYS A 87 -8.75 22.28 5.17
N GLY A 88 -8.73 21.28 4.28
CA GLY A 88 -7.62 20.37 4.07
C GLY A 88 -6.44 21.00 3.32
N GLY A 89 -6.62 22.18 2.73
CA GLY A 89 -5.55 22.93 2.07
C GLY A 89 -5.19 22.47 0.65
N ASP A 90 -5.81 21.38 0.15
CA ASP A 90 -5.73 20.94 -1.24
C ASP A 90 -7.05 21.26 -1.96
N PRO A 91 -7.04 21.99 -3.10
CA PRO A 91 -8.22 22.20 -3.91
C PRO A 91 -8.73 20.93 -4.62
N ASP A 92 -7.90 19.89 -4.81
CA ASP A 92 -8.33 18.58 -5.32
C ASP A 92 -8.59 17.61 -4.15
N TRP A 93 -9.85 17.53 -3.71
CA TRP A 93 -10.23 16.67 -2.58
C TRP A 93 -10.13 15.17 -2.89
N LEU A 94 -9.90 14.79 -4.15
CA LEU A 94 -9.64 13.43 -4.59
C LEU A 94 -8.14 13.17 -4.86
N GLY A 95 -7.32 14.22 -4.80
CA GLY A 95 -5.88 14.20 -5.05
C GLY A 95 -5.08 13.54 -3.92
N ILE A 96 -3.93 12.99 -4.28
CA ILE A 96 -2.99 12.40 -3.32
C ILE A 96 -1.76 13.29 -3.15
N VAL A 97 -1.54 13.78 -1.92
CA VAL A 97 -0.39 14.63 -1.54
C VAL A 97 0.69 13.74 -0.91
N TRP A 98 1.35 12.91 -1.71
CA TRP A 98 2.63 12.31 -1.31
C TRP A 98 3.72 12.49 -2.38
N MET A 99 3.39 13.11 -3.52
CA MET A 99 4.29 13.22 -4.69
C MET A 99 4.36 14.60 -5.35
N THR A 100 3.71 15.62 -4.79
CA THR A 100 3.77 17.00 -5.31
C THR A 100 4.25 17.98 -4.25
N ARG A 101 5.52 17.85 -3.84
CA ARG A 101 6.42 18.95 -3.47
C ARG A 101 7.85 18.45 -3.31
#